data_AF-A0A4S4JYL6-F1
#
_entry.id   AF-A0A4S4JYL6-F1
#
_cell.length_a   1.000
_cell.length_b   1.000
_cell.length_c   1.000
_cell.angle_alpha   90.00
_cell.angle_beta   90.00
_cell.angle_gamma   90.00
#
_symmetry.space_group_name_H-M   'P 1'
#
loop_
_entity.id
_entity.type
_entity.pdbx_description
1 polymer ?
#
loop_
_entity_poly.entity_id
_entity_poly.type
_entity_poly.pdbx_seq_one_letter_code
_entity_poly.pdbx_strand_id
1 'polypeptide(L)'
;MSHSGQQNVYIPTKTTSENHSIQQEIRQIVIDPGHGGRDPGGHRGNVEEKAIVLDVAKRVKDKLLYDGYEVIMTRERDTYISLENRVSVANDLNADLFLSIHANTANDSSINGVETHYIGDSASFARLLQTTTVNRVNMNDRGIFESPFYHFPTEDS
;
A
#
# COMPACT_ATOMS: atom_id res chain seq x y z
N MET A 1 34.95 31.89 17.44
CA MET A 1 33.96 32.86 16.91
C MET A 1 33.04 32.05 16.01
N SER A 2 32.04 31.37 16.60
CA SER A 2 30.62 31.77 16.67
C SER A 2 29.96 32.03 15.32
N HIS A 3 28.95 31.19 15.01
CA HIS A 3 27.53 31.48 14.69
C HIS A 3 27.01 30.33 13.82
N SER A 4 26.35 29.34 14.42
CA SER A 4 24.87 29.18 14.42
C SER A 4 24.21 29.40 13.06
N GLY A 5 23.74 28.31 12.46
CA GLY A 5 22.79 28.32 11.36
C GLY A 5 21.98 27.03 11.39
N GLN A 6 21.04 26.93 12.32
CA GLN A 6 19.94 25.97 12.21
C GLN A 6 19.18 26.31 10.92
N GLN A 7 19.14 25.41 9.95
CA GLN A 7 18.21 25.51 8.83
C GLN A 7 17.00 24.64 9.16
N ASN A 8 15.89 25.31 9.43
CA ASN A 8 14.58 24.70 9.59
C ASN A 8 14.13 24.18 8.21
N VAL A 9 13.80 22.89 8.13
CA VAL A 9 13.17 22.29 6.95
C VAL A 9 11.66 22.58 7.01
N TYR A 10 11.13 23.10 5.92
CA TYR A 10 9.74 23.55 5.75
C TYR A 10 8.88 22.39 5.24
N ILE A 11 7.83 22.03 5.98
CA ILE A 11 6.73 21.18 5.50
C ILE A 11 5.64 22.13 4.98
N PRO A 12 5.17 22.01 3.73
CA PRO A 12 4.12 22.88 3.20
C PRO A 12 2.79 22.57 3.91
N THR A 13 2.39 23.44 4.84
CA THR A 13 1.04 23.45 5.39
C THR A 13 0.15 24.25 4.44
N LYS A 14 -0.87 23.61 3.86
CA LYS A 14 -2.00 24.34 3.27
C LYS A 14 -2.54 25.28 4.35
N THR A 15 -2.39 26.58 4.11
CA THR A 15 -2.67 27.61 5.09
C THR A 15 -4.17 27.76 5.28
N THR A 16 -4.68 27.31 6.42
CA THR A 16 -5.76 27.99 7.13
C THR A 16 -5.32 28.12 8.57
N SER A 17 -5.22 29.36 9.03
CA SER A 17 -4.90 29.72 10.40
C SER A 17 -5.90 29.10 11.36
N GLU A 18 -5.47 28.12 12.14
CA GLU A 18 -5.74 27.95 13.57
C GLU A 18 -5.06 26.67 14.05
N ASN A 19 -4.60 26.67 15.30
CA ASN A 19 -3.91 25.54 15.93
C ASN A 19 -4.81 24.29 15.99
N HIS A 20 -4.77 23.48 14.95
CA HIS A 20 -5.10 22.07 14.98
C HIS A 20 -3.93 21.34 14.33
N SER A 21 -3.31 20.42 15.06
CA SER A 21 -2.50 19.36 14.48
C SER A 21 -3.38 18.59 13.52
N ILE A 22 -3.38 18.96 12.24
CA ILE A 22 -4.13 18.25 11.20
C ILE A 22 -3.45 16.91 11.03
N GLN A 23 -3.97 15.88 11.72
CA GLN A 23 -3.81 14.51 11.22
C GLN A 23 -4.36 14.54 9.80
N GLN A 24 -3.52 14.31 8.79
CA GLN A 24 -3.98 14.22 7.42
C GLN A 24 -5.07 13.15 7.37
N GLU A 25 -6.28 13.56 7.03
CA GLU A 25 -7.41 12.66 6.90
C GLU A 25 -7.22 11.88 5.59
N ILE A 26 -7.04 10.56 5.68
CA ILE A 26 -6.99 9.69 4.51
C ILE A 26 -8.33 9.80 3.79
N ARG A 27 -8.34 10.33 2.57
CA ARG A 27 -9.53 10.39 1.72
C ARG A 27 -9.36 9.64 0.43
N GLN A 28 -8.16 9.69 -0.16
CA GLN A 28 -7.88 9.08 -1.45
C GLN A 28 -6.93 7.90 -1.32
N ILE A 29 -7.41 6.73 -1.75
CA ILE A 29 -6.72 5.46 -1.61
C ILE A 29 -6.48 4.87 -3.00
N VAL A 30 -5.23 4.57 -3.31
CA VAL A 30 -4.88 3.74 -4.47
C VAL A 30 -4.71 2.30 -4.02
N ILE A 31 -5.48 1.39 -4.61
CA ILE A 31 -5.35 -0.05 -4.44
C ILE A 31 -4.62 -0.62 -5.65
N ASP A 32 -3.57 -1.37 -5.40
CA ASP A 32 -2.78 -2.03 -6.42
C ASP A 32 -2.92 -3.56 -6.32
N PRO A 33 -3.76 -4.20 -7.15
CA PRO A 33 -3.76 -5.64 -7.27
C PRO A 33 -2.48 -6.08 -8.00
N GLY A 34 -1.61 -6.80 -7.31
CA GLY A 34 -0.33 -7.29 -7.86
C GLY A 34 -0.49 -8.07 -9.16
N HIS A 35 0.59 -8.13 -9.97
CA HIS A 35 0.65 -8.91 -11.21
C HIS A 35 -0.40 -8.52 -12.27
N GLY A 36 -0.71 -9.41 -13.22
CA GLY A 36 -1.74 -9.23 -14.24
C GLY A 36 -1.24 -9.46 -15.67
N GLY A 37 -2.16 -9.81 -16.55
CA GLY A 37 -1.90 -10.14 -17.95
C GLY A 37 -0.89 -11.28 -18.07
N ARG A 38 0.28 -10.95 -18.64
CA ARG A 38 1.40 -11.87 -18.85
C ARG A 38 2.15 -12.28 -17.57
N ASP A 39 1.91 -11.57 -16.47
CA ASP A 39 2.51 -11.88 -15.17
C ASP A 39 1.44 -12.57 -14.29
N PRO A 40 1.54 -13.89 -14.05
CA PRO A 40 0.57 -14.61 -13.23
C PRO A 40 0.81 -14.44 -11.72
N GLY A 41 1.99 -13.96 -11.32
CA GLY A 41 2.48 -14.06 -9.95
C GLY A 41 2.74 -15.51 -9.51
N GLY A 42 2.68 -15.76 -8.21
CA GLY A 42 2.73 -17.11 -7.65
C GLY A 42 1.56 -17.98 -8.10
N HIS A 43 1.80 -19.28 -8.27
CA HIS A 43 0.73 -20.20 -8.68
C HIS A 43 0.81 -21.57 -7.98
N ARG A 44 -0.36 -22.21 -7.85
CA ARG A 44 -0.56 -23.56 -7.32
C ARG A 44 -1.61 -24.27 -8.18
N GLY A 45 -1.17 -25.18 -9.04
CA GLY A 45 -2.06 -25.80 -10.04
C GLY A 45 -2.61 -24.75 -11.00
N ASN A 46 -3.94 -24.70 -11.15
CA ASN A 46 -4.64 -23.74 -12.02
C ASN A 46 -5.01 -22.42 -11.31
N VAL A 47 -4.54 -22.23 -10.09
CA VAL A 47 -4.81 -21.02 -9.31
C VAL A 47 -3.61 -20.09 -9.40
N GLU A 48 -3.83 -18.91 -9.95
CA GLU A 48 -2.84 -17.86 -10.16
C GLU A 48 -3.09 -16.70 -9.20
N GLU A 49 -2.03 -16.16 -8.60
CA GLU A 49 -2.05 -15.03 -7.68
C GLU A 49 -2.79 -13.84 -8.27
N LYS A 50 -2.52 -13.49 -9.54
CA LYS A 50 -3.14 -12.34 -10.22
C LYS A 50 -4.68 -12.33 -10.18
N ALA A 51 -5.30 -13.51 -10.17
CA ALA A 51 -6.75 -13.67 -10.15
C ALA A 51 -7.29 -13.50 -8.73
N ILE A 52 -6.63 -14.11 -7.74
CA ILE A 52 -6.99 -13.99 -6.32
C ILE A 52 -6.89 -12.53 -5.89
N VAL A 53 -5.77 -11.87 -6.15
CA VAL A 53 -5.51 -10.51 -5.67
C VAL A 53 -6.43 -9.49 -6.33
N LEU A 54 -6.84 -9.72 -7.60
CA LEU A 54 -7.84 -8.87 -8.26
C LEU A 54 -9.21 -8.99 -7.62
N ASP A 55 -9.66 -10.21 -7.29
CA ASP A 55 -10.94 -10.44 -6.62
C ASP A 55 -10.96 -9.79 -5.23
N VAL A 56 -9.91 -10.02 -4.43
CA VAL A 56 -9.77 -9.41 -3.10
C VAL A 56 -9.76 -7.88 -3.20
N ALA A 57 -8.97 -7.32 -4.11
CA ALA A 57 -8.87 -5.87 -4.27
C ALA A 57 -10.19 -5.20 -4.66
N LYS A 58 -11.01 -5.85 -5.51
CA LYS A 58 -12.36 -5.36 -5.84
C LYS A 58 -13.27 -5.31 -4.62
N ARG A 59 -13.26 -6.37 -3.79
CA ARG A 59 -14.06 -6.40 -2.54
C ARG A 59 -13.60 -5.35 -1.54
N VAL A 60 -12.28 -5.08 -1.47
CA VAL A 60 -11.73 -4.00 -0.63
C VAL A 60 -12.17 -2.65 -1.16
N LYS A 61 -12.07 -2.42 -2.48
CA LYS A 61 -12.57 -1.20 -3.14
C LYS A 61 -14.04 -0.95 -2.80
N ASP A 62 -14.91 -1.95 -3.00
CA ASP A 62 -16.35 -1.79 -2.79
C ASP A 62 -16.69 -1.41 -1.34
N LYS A 63 -15.98 -1.99 -0.37
CA LYS A 63 -16.15 -1.65 1.06
C LYS A 63 -15.68 -0.23 1.36
N LEU A 64 -14.52 0.17 0.86
CA LEU A 64 -13.99 1.52 1.07
C LEU A 64 -14.85 2.59 0.39
N LEU A 65 -15.36 2.31 -0.81
CA LEU A 65 -16.32 3.19 -1.47
C LEU A 65 -17.62 3.32 -0.66
N TYR A 66 -18.11 2.22 -0.10
CA TYR A 66 -19.29 2.23 0.77
C TYR A 66 -19.07 3.08 2.03
N ASP A 67 -17.85 3.06 2.59
CA ASP A 67 -17.46 3.85 3.76
C ASP A 67 -17.14 5.32 3.42
N GLY A 68 -17.22 5.72 2.14
CA GLY A 68 -17.10 7.11 1.69
C GLY A 68 -15.69 7.55 1.25
N TYR A 69 -14.75 6.61 1.09
CA TYR A 69 -13.42 6.90 0.56
C TYR A 69 -13.43 7.05 -0.96
N GLU A 70 -12.50 7.84 -1.50
CA GLU A 70 -12.17 7.84 -2.92
C GLU A 70 -11.18 6.72 -3.21
N VAL A 71 -11.55 5.77 -4.07
CA VAL A 71 -10.73 4.59 -4.33
C VAL A 71 -10.43 4.43 -5.81
N ILE A 72 -9.14 4.39 -6.14
CA ILE A 72 -8.63 4.16 -7.48
C ILE A 72 -7.89 2.83 -7.50
N MET A 73 -8.06 2.03 -8.55
CA MET A 73 -7.30 0.79 -8.75
C MET A 73 -6.28 0.96 -9.87
N THR A 74 -5.06 0.44 -9.69
CA THR A 74 -4.05 0.42 -10.77
C THR A 74 -4.48 -0.46 -11.96
N ARG A 75 -5.32 -1.48 -11.70
CA ARG A 75 -6.00 -2.29 -12.73
C ARG A 75 -7.35 -2.80 -12.23
N GLU A 76 -8.33 -2.86 -13.13
CA GLU A 76 -9.69 -3.41 -12.83
C GLU A 76 -9.99 -4.74 -13.55
N ARG A 77 -9.07 -5.18 -14.42
CA ARG A 77 -9.16 -6.39 -15.23
C ARG A 77 -7.81 -7.11 -15.25
N ASP A 78 -7.77 -8.27 -15.92
CA ASP A 78 -6.53 -9.01 -16.12
C ASP A 78 -5.65 -8.29 -17.16
N THR A 79 -4.83 -7.36 -16.69
CA THR A 79 -3.94 -6.55 -17.53
C THR A 79 -2.65 -6.31 -16.78
N TYR A 80 -1.54 -6.42 -17.50
CA TYR A 80 -0.22 -6.17 -16.95
C TYR A 80 0.02 -4.67 -16.77
N ILE A 81 0.48 -4.27 -15.58
CA ILE A 81 0.96 -2.90 -15.26
C ILE A 81 2.39 -3.02 -14.72
N SER A 82 3.32 -2.21 -15.24
CA SER A 82 4.71 -2.16 -14.74
C SER A 82 4.75 -1.60 -13.31
N LEU A 83 5.80 -1.94 -12.55
CA LEU A 83 5.97 -1.41 -11.19
C LEU A 83 6.02 0.13 -11.18
N GLU A 84 6.74 0.74 -12.12
CA GLU A 84 6.81 2.20 -12.28
C GLU A 84 5.43 2.81 -12.50
N ASN A 85 4.61 2.23 -13.39
CA ASN A 85 3.28 2.77 -13.66
C ASN A 85 2.35 2.64 -12.44
N ARG A 86 2.46 1.56 -11.65
CA ARG A 86 1.68 1.39 -10.41
C ARG A 86 1.95 2.52 -9.42
N VAL A 87 3.22 2.87 -9.25
CA VAL A 87 3.66 3.97 -8.38
C VAL A 87 3.25 5.32 -8.95
N SER A 88 3.42 5.54 -10.26
CA SER A 88 3.05 6.81 -10.91
C SER A 88 1.59 7.18 -10.68
N VAL A 89 0.67 6.20 -10.70
CA VAL A 89 -0.75 6.46 -10.43
C VAL A 89 -0.97 7.07 -9.05
N ALA A 90 -0.27 6.57 -8.02
CA ALA A 90 -0.41 7.11 -6.67
C ALA A 90 0.22 8.50 -6.53
N ASN A 91 1.37 8.72 -7.16
CA ASN A 91 2.06 10.01 -7.14
C ASN A 91 1.27 11.09 -7.89
N ASP A 92 0.85 10.80 -9.12
CA ASP A 92 0.13 11.74 -9.98
C ASP A 92 -1.20 12.19 -9.37
N LEU A 93 -1.82 11.30 -8.60
CA LEU A 93 -3.07 11.58 -7.90
C LEU A 93 -2.86 12.23 -6.52
N ASN A 94 -1.63 12.27 -6.00
CA ASN A 94 -1.32 12.66 -4.62
C ASN A 94 -2.13 11.83 -3.61
N ALA A 95 -2.15 10.50 -3.79
CA ALA A 95 -2.91 9.60 -2.94
C ALA A 95 -2.41 9.63 -1.49
N ASP A 96 -3.33 9.63 -0.53
CA ASP A 96 -3.01 9.59 0.90
C ASP A 96 -2.52 8.20 1.34
N LEU A 97 -2.94 7.15 0.63
CA LEU A 97 -2.57 5.76 0.89
C LEU A 97 -2.42 4.97 -0.41
N PHE A 98 -1.31 4.26 -0.53
CA PHE A 98 -1.10 3.19 -1.52
C PHE A 98 -1.14 1.83 -0.83
N LEU A 99 -2.10 0.97 -1.22
CA LEU A 99 -2.27 -0.38 -0.71
C LEU A 99 -2.07 -1.40 -1.84
N SER A 100 -0.91 -2.05 -1.87
CA SER A 100 -0.67 -3.17 -2.78
C SER A 100 -1.09 -4.49 -2.13
N ILE A 101 -1.78 -5.33 -2.90
CA ILE A 101 -2.33 -6.62 -2.45
C ILE A 101 -1.68 -7.75 -3.26
N HIS A 102 -1.02 -8.64 -2.54
CA HIS A 102 -0.32 -9.82 -3.05
C HIS A 102 -0.77 -11.08 -2.31
N ALA A 103 -0.56 -12.25 -2.92
CA ALA A 103 -0.77 -13.54 -2.29
C ALA A 103 0.49 -14.40 -2.50
N ASN A 104 1.40 -14.30 -1.53
CA ASN A 104 2.70 -14.97 -1.61
C ASN A 104 2.57 -16.49 -1.77
N THR A 105 3.50 -17.07 -2.52
CA THR A 105 3.63 -18.52 -2.65
C THR A 105 4.98 -19.00 -2.16
N ALA A 106 5.00 -20.06 -1.36
CA ALA A 106 6.21 -20.69 -0.86
C ALA A 106 6.18 -22.20 -1.12
N ASN A 107 7.27 -22.76 -1.65
CA ASN A 107 7.39 -24.20 -1.99
C ASN A 107 7.20 -25.12 -0.78
N ASP A 108 7.57 -24.65 0.41
CA ASP A 108 7.30 -25.33 1.66
C ASP A 108 5.89 -24.99 2.14
N SER A 109 5.01 -25.99 2.19
CA SER A 109 3.62 -25.84 2.65
C SER A 109 3.48 -25.52 4.14
N SER A 110 4.55 -25.67 4.93
CA SER A 110 4.58 -25.21 6.33
C SER A 110 4.64 -23.68 6.43
N ILE A 111 5.08 -22.99 5.36
CA ILE A 111 5.10 -21.54 5.28
C ILE A 111 3.70 -21.05 4.90
N ASN A 112 3.01 -20.49 5.87
CA ASN A 112 1.70 -19.86 5.70
C ASN A 112 1.54 -18.71 6.70
N GLY A 113 0.60 -17.80 6.43
CA GLY A 113 0.30 -16.66 7.29
C GLY A 113 0.15 -15.36 6.53
N VAL A 114 -0.05 -14.29 7.28
CA VAL A 114 -0.15 -12.92 6.76
C VAL A 114 1.15 -12.19 7.11
N GLU A 115 1.68 -11.43 6.16
CA GLU A 115 2.76 -10.46 6.38
C GLU A 115 2.41 -9.13 5.72
N THR A 116 2.86 -8.03 6.33
CA THR A 116 2.64 -6.68 5.80
C THR A 116 3.97 -6.00 5.56
N HIS A 117 4.18 -5.54 4.33
CA HIS A 117 5.37 -4.79 3.96
C HIS A 117 5.10 -3.30 3.95
N TYR A 118 6.11 -2.50 4.32
CA TYR A 118 6.00 -1.05 4.38
C TYR A 118 7.32 -0.37 4.02
N ILE A 119 7.25 0.97 3.86
CA ILE A 119 8.42 1.84 3.69
C ILE A 119 8.31 3.03 4.65
N GLY A 120 9.43 3.47 5.22
CA GLY A 120 9.53 4.69 6.02
C GLY A 120 8.49 4.79 7.15
N ASP A 121 7.81 5.92 7.23
CA ASP A 121 6.90 6.26 8.34
C ASP A 121 5.58 5.46 8.35
N SER A 122 5.37 4.55 7.39
CA SER A 122 4.17 3.70 7.31
C SER A 122 4.13 2.56 8.33
N ALA A 123 5.17 2.39 9.17
CA ALA A 123 5.30 1.29 10.12
C ALA A 123 4.08 1.11 11.06
N SER A 124 3.55 2.22 11.56
CA SER A 124 2.40 2.22 12.49
C SER A 124 1.13 1.71 11.82
N PHE A 125 0.88 2.16 10.58
CA PHE A 125 -0.26 1.71 9.78
C PHE A 125 -0.11 0.23 9.39
N ALA A 126 1.08 -0.17 8.97
CA ALA A 126 1.39 -1.57 8.65
C ALA A 126 1.15 -2.50 9.84
N ARG A 127 1.52 -2.07 11.06
CA ARG A 127 1.24 -2.84 12.28
C ARG A 127 -0.25 -2.98 12.57
N LEU A 128 -1.00 -1.89 12.43
CA LEU A 128 -2.46 -1.91 12.60
C LEU A 128 -3.13 -2.87 11.61
N LEU A 129 -2.74 -2.78 10.34
CA LEU A 129 -3.25 -3.64 9.27
C LEU A 129 -2.91 -5.11 9.53
N GLN A 130 -1.66 -5.42 9.90
CA GLN A 130 -1.19 -6.76 10.23
C GLN A 130 -2.03 -7.37 11.37
N THR A 131 -2.07 -6.70 12.52
CA THR A 131 -2.78 -7.21 13.71
C THR A 131 -4.28 -7.38 13.45
N THR A 132 -4.90 -6.42 12.76
CA THR A 132 -6.34 -6.50 12.45
C THR A 132 -6.64 -7.64 11.50
N THR A 133 -5.80 -7.82 10.47
CA THR A 133 -6.00 -8.88 9.47
C THR A 133 -5.83 -10.24 10.10
N VAL A 134 -4.70 -10.50 10.78
CA VAL A 134 -4.43 -11.76 11.49
C VAL A 134 -5.59 -12.17 12.39
N ASN A 135 -6.09 -11.23 13.22
CA ASN A 135 -7.19 -11.49 14.14
C ASN A 135 -8.51 -11.80 13.43
N ARG A 136 -8.77 -11.20 12.27
CA ARG A 136 -10.01 -11.41 11.51
C ARG A 136 -10.00 -12.67 10.65
N VAL A 137 -8.85 -13.05 10.10
CA VAL A 137 -8.73 -14.23 9.23
C VAL A 137 -8.24 -15.49 9.96
N ASN A 138 -7.82 -15.37 11.22
CA ASN A 138 -7.28 -16.46 12.03
C ASN A 138 -6.15 -17.23 11.31
N MET A 139 -5.17 -16.48 10.79
CA MET A 139 -3.99 -17.01 10.11
C MET A 139 -2.73 -16.74 10.94
N ASN A 140 -1.65 -17.48 10.68
CA ASN A 140 -0.36 -17.25 11.33
C ASN A 140 0.13 -15.82 11.12
N ASP A 141 0.55 -15.16 12.19
CA ASP A 141 1.17 -13.84 12.14
C ASP A 141 2.65 -13.98 11.77
N ARG A 142 3.03 -13.49 10.59
CA ARG A 142 4.44 -13.49 10.14
C ARG A 142 5.13 -12.15 10.42
N GLY A 143 4.39 -11.15 10.89
CA GLY A 143 4.91 -9.84 11.26
C GLY A 143 4.89 -8.80 10.14
N ILE A 144 5.60 -7.69 10.37
CA ILE A 144 5.75 -6.59 9.43
C ILE A 144 7.21 -6.46 9.02
N PHE A 145 7.45 -6.08 7.77
CA PHE A 145 8.79 -5.98 7.20
C PHE A 145 8.95 -4.67 6.44
N GLU A 146 10.04 -3.94 6.68
CA GLU A 146 10.40 -2.83 5.80
C GLU A 146 10.99 -3.40 4.50
N SER A 147 10.46 -3.01 3.33
CA SER A 147 10.87 -3.61 2.06
C SER A 147 10.73 -2.66 0.87
N PRO A 148 11.76 -2.51 0.02
CA PRO A 148 11.76 -1.58 -1.10
C PRO A 148 11.14 -2.19 -2.38
N PHE A 149 9.98 -2.87 -2.27
CA PHE A 149 9.33 -3.47 -3.45
C PHE A 149 8.79 -2.42 -4.43
N TYR A 150 8.34 -1.30 -3.89
CA TYR A 150 7.89 -0.13 -4.63
C TYR A 150 8.83 1.02 -4.30
N HIS A 151 9.31 1.72 -5.33
CA HIS A 151 10.12 2.90 -5.16
C HIS A 151 9.26 4.13 -5.42
N PHE A 152 8.88 4.81 -4.35
CA PHE A 152 8.26 6.13 -4.41
C PHE A 152 9.39 7.17 -4.39
N PRO A 153 9.51 8.04 -5.42
CA PRO A 153 10.49 9.11 -5.40
C PRO A 153 10.23 10.01 -4.18
N THR A 154 11.27 10.28 -3.42
CA THR A 154 11.25 11.38 -2.45
C THR A 154 11.46 12.68 -3.21
N GLU A 155 10.80 13.78 -2.84
CA GLU A 155 10.79 15.07 -3.60
C GLU A 155 12.19 15.70 -3.86
N ASP A 156 13.27 15.10 -3.38
CA ASP A 156 14.67 15.54 -3.57
C ASP A 156 15.44 14.81 -4.69
N SER A 157 14.78 14.04 -5.59
CA SER A 157 15.45 13.33 -6.71
C SER A 157 15.29 13.99 -8.07
#